data_AF-A0A1F8RIJ0-F1
#
_entry.id   AF-A0A1F8RIJ0-F1
#
_cell.length_a   1.000
_cell.length_b   1.000
_cell.length_c   1.000
_cell.angle_alpha   90.00
_cell.angle_beta   90.00
_cell.angle_gamma   90.00
#
_symmetry.space_group_name_H-M   'P 1'
#
loop_
_entity.id
_entity.type
_entity.pdbx_description
1 polymer ?
#
loop_
_entity_poly.entity_id
_entity_poly.type
_entity_poly.pdbx_seq_one_letter_code
_entity_poly.pdbx_strand_id
1 'polypeptide(L)'
;MGYHVGTIWPHDNALIAAGFKRYGAEAELNELATGICDAAFSFPYYRLPELFSGAPRSAHLAPVPYLVACRPQAFAAAALPFLLTSILGLAPDAPHGRLYVVRPRLPFWLDFVRLSGLRVGEASLDLIYHRRGSRTVVEVIGQTAPLEVVRTRRWPG
;
A
#
# COMPACT_ATOMS: atom_id res chain seq x y z
N MET A 1 3.35 -10.53 -27.32
CA MET A 1 3.41 -9.86 -26.00
C MET A 1 4.37 -8.70 -26.12
N GLY A 2 3.88 -7.46 -26.14
CA GLY A 2 4.71 -6.25 -26.25
C GLY A 2 4.85 -5.57 -24.89
N TYR A 3 5.99 -4.90 -24.67
CA TYR A 3 6.36 -4.22 -23.42
C TYR A 3 5.27 -3.26 -22.89
N HIS A 4 4.42 -2.71 -23.77
CA HIS A 4 3.28 -1.83 -23.47
C HIS A 4 1.92 -2.31 -24.00
N VAL A 5 1.78 -3.58 -24.36
CA VAL A 5 0.54 -4.11 -24.97
C VAL A 5 -0.15 -5.06 -23.99
N GLY A 6 -0.74 -4.49 -22.93
CA GLY A 6 -1.53 -5.22 -21.94
C GLY A 6 -0.72 -5.86 -20.80
N THR A 7 0.37 -5.23 -20.38
CA THR A 7 1.20 -5.67 -19.26
C THR A 7 0.84 -4.88 -17.99
N ILE A 8 0.88 -5.53 -16.82
CA ILE A 8 0.60 -4.92 -15.52
C ILE A 8 1.92 -4.51 -14.87
N TRP A 9 2.02 -3.24 -14.50
CA TRP A 9 3.17 -2.63 -13.86
C TRP A 9 2.85 -2.32 -12.39
N PRO A 10 3.47 -2.99 -11.41
CA PRO A 10 3.18 -2.77 -9.99
C PRO A 10 3.31 -1.30 -9.55
N HIS A 11 4.30 -0.58 -10.11
CA HIS A 11 4.52 0.83 -9.82
C HIS A 11 3.35 1.73 -10.25
N ASP A 12 2.86 1.57 -11.48
CA ASP A 12 1.75 2.38 -11.99
C ASP A 12 0.46 2.13 -11.19
N ASN A 13 0.25 0.88 -10.78
CA ASN A 13 -0.86 0.53 -9.91
C ASN A 13 -0.72 1.15 -8.52
N ALA A 14 0.49 1.27 -7.98
CA ALA A 14 0.71 1.96 -6.72
C ALA A 14 0.44 3.48 -6.82
N LEU A 15 0.75 4.10 -7.97
CA LEU A 15 0.37 5.50 -8.26
C LEU A 15 -1.14 5.67 -8.39
N ILE A 16 -1.82 4.77 -9.12
CA ILE A 16 -3.29 4.75 -9.23
C ILE A 16 -3.92 4.59 -7.85
N ALA A 17 -3.39 3.70 -7.02
CA ALA A 17 -3.84 3.50 -5.63
C ALA A 17 -3.72 4.79 -4.80
N ALA A 18 -2.61 5.52 -4.91
CA ALA A 18 -2.46 6.82 -4.26
C ALA A 18 -3.48 7.85 -4.77
N GLY A 19 -3.79 7.83 -6.07
CA GLY A 19 -4.89 8.60 -6.66
C GLY A 19 -6.24 8.27 -6.02
N PHE A 20 -6.64 6.99 -6.02
CA PHE A 20 -7.87 6.54 -5.33
C PHE A 20 -7.91 6.99 -3.88
N LYS A 21 -6.79 6.87 -3.16
CA LYS A 21 -6.68 7.33 -1.78
C LYS A 21 -6.91 8.83 -1.67
N ARG A 22 -6.42 9.66 -2.59
CA ARG A 22 -6.66 11.11 -2.57
C ARG A 22 -8.13 11.46 -2.73
N TYR A 23 -8.83 10.76 -3.62
CA TYR A 23 -10.25 11.01 -3.93
C TYR A 23 -11.25 10.34 -2.98
N GLY A 24 -10.79 9.51 -2.03
CA GLY A 24 -11.69 8.82 -1.09
C GLY A 24 -12.30 7.53 -1.65
N ALA A 25 -11.62 6.93 -2.63
CA ALA A 25 -11.98 5.67 -3.26
C ALA A 25 -11.24 4.49 -2.59
N GLU A 26 -11.40 4.32 -1.26
CA GLU A 26 -10.68 3.26 -0.53
C GLU A 26 -11.16 1.85 -0.89
N ALA A 27 -12.32 1.68 -1.53
CA ALA A 27 -12.80 0.36 -1.96
C ALA A 27 -12.00 -0.12 -3.17
N GLU A 28 -11.89 0.75 -4.17
CA GLU A 28 -11.17 0.56 -5.41
C GLU A 28 -9.67 0.40 -5.15
N LEU A 29 -9.12 1.19 -4.22
CA LEU A 29 -7.76 1.00 -3.73
C LEU A 29 -7.56 -0.41 -3.18
N ASN A 30 -8.44 -0.88 -2.30
CA ASN A 30 -8.30 -2.19 -1.68
C ASN A 30 -8.51 -3.34 -2.67
N GLU A 31 -9.37 -3.17 -3.66
CA GLU A 31 -9.53 -4.12 -4.77
C GLU A 31 -8.23 -4.23 -5.58
N LEU A 32 -7.67 -3.09 -5.98
CA LEU A 32 -6.39 -3.03 -6.69
C LEU A 32 -5.25 -3.64 -5.87
N ALA A 33 -5.17 -3.29 -4.58
CA ALA A 33 -4.18 -3.84 -3.66
C ALA A 33 -4.30 -5.36 -3.55
N THR A 34 -5.53 -5.89 -3.48
CA THR A 34 -5.79 -7.33 -3.46
C THR A 34 -5.28 -7.99 -4.73
N GLY A 35 -5.56 -7.42 -5.90
CA GLY A 35 -5.05 -7.94 -7.18
C GLY A 35 -3.51 -8.00 -7.24
N ILE A 36 -2.84 -6.94 -6.76
CA ILE A 36 -1.38 -6.88 -6.72
C ILE A 36 -0.79 -7.90 -5.73
N CYS A 37 -1.39 -8.05 -4.55
CA CYS A 37 -0.97 -9.04 -3.56
C CYS A 37 -1.18 -10.49 -4.04
N ASP A 38 -2.34 -10.78 -4.64
CA ASP A 38 -2.64 -12.11 -5.22
C ASP A 38 -1.66 -12.47 -6.34
N ALA A 39 -1.31 -11.48 -7.17
CA ALA A 39 -0.29 -11.65 -8.19
C ALA A 39 1.08 -11.98 -7.54
N ALA A 40 1.47 -11.24 -6.50
CA ALA A 40 2.71 -11.50 -5.77
C ALA A 40 2.75 -12.93 -5.19
N PHE A 41 1.64 -13.42 -4.64
CA PHE A 41 1.52 -14.80 -4.15
C PHE A 41 1.72 -15.88 -5.22
N SER A 42 1.48 -15.53 -6.48
CA SER A 42 1.63 -16.44 -7.61
C SER A 42 3.05 -16.46 -8.20
N PHE A 43 3.96 -15.58 -7.75
CA PHE A 43 5.35 -15.54 -8.19
C PHE A 43 6.31 -16.18 -7.18
N PRO A 44 7.41 -16.82 -7.63
CA PRO A 44 8.44 -17.35 -6.75
C PRO A 44 8.95 -16.32 -5.74
N TYR A 45 9.10 -16.74 -4.48
CA TYR A 45 9.56 -15.89 -3.36
C TYR A 45 8.68 -14.67 -3.05
N TYR A 46 7.43 -14.65 -3.51
CA TYR A 46 6.49 -13.54 -3.31
C TYR A 46 6.97 -12.20 -3.90
N ARG A 47 7.86 -12.25 -4.91
CA ARG A 47 8.43 -11.07 -5.54
C ARG A 47 7.73 -10.77 -6.86
N LEU A 48 7.11 -9.60 -6.93
CA LEU A 48 6.55 -9.09 -8.18
C LEU A 48 7.69 -8.87 -9.20
N PRO A 49 7.53 -9.33 -10.45
CA PRO A 49 8.41 -8.94 -11.54
C PRO A 49 8.18 -7.46 -11.91
N GLU A 50 9.11 -6.87 -12.66
CA GLU A 50 8.95 -5.54 -13.29
C GLU A 50 7.59 -5.37 -13.98
N LEU A 51 7.16 -6.37 -14.74
CA LEU A 51 5.86 -6.44 -15.38
C LEU A 51 5.40 -7.89 -15.57
N PHE A 52 4.08 -8.10 -15.63
CA PHE A 52 3.48 -9.39 -15.96
C PHE A 52 2.29 -9.24 -16.92
N SER A 53 1.84 -10.34 -17.53
CA SER A 53 0.70 -10.32 -18.46
C SER A 53 -0.59 -9.86 -17.78
N GLY A 54 -1.33 -8.95 -18.41
CA GLY A 54 -2.68 -8.54 -18.01
C GLY A 54 -3.80 -9.46 -18.50
N ALA A 55 -3.53 -10.76 -18.68
CA ALA A 55 -4.56 -11.73 -19.03
C ALA A 55 -5.63 -11.81 -17.91
N PRO A 56 -6.93 -11.99 -18.25
CA PRO A 56 -7.98 -12.11 -17.26
C PRO A 56 -7.70 -13.23 -16.26
N ARG A 57 -8.05 -13.00 -14.98
CA ARG A 57 -7.93 -14.03 -13.93
C ARG A 57 -8.78 -15.24 -14.33
N SER A 58 -8.17 -16.41 -14.42
CA SER A 58 -8.89 -17.68 -14.58
C SER A 58 -8.57 -18.60 -13.41
N ALA A 59 -9.49 -19.49 -13.06
CA ALA A 59 -9.36 -20.41 -11.93
C ALA A 59 -8.14 -21.35 -12.01
N HIS A 60 -7.47 -21.42 -13.17
CA HIS A 60 -6.42 -22.40 -13.46
C HIS A 60 -5.11 -21.78 -13.96
N LEU A 61 -4.97 -20.44 -13.98
CA LEU A 61 -3.77 -19.79 -14.51
C LEU A 61 -3.15 -18.85 -13.47
N ALA A 62 -1.92 -19.15 -13.06
CA ALA A 62 -1.04 -18.16 -12.46
C ALA A 62 -0.75 -17.02 -13.48
N PRO A 63 -0.46 -15.78 -13.04
CA PRO A 63 -0.11 -14.69 -13.94
C PRO A 63 1.05 -15.11 -14.85
N VAL A 64 0.85 -15.02 -16.17
CA VAL A 64 1.85 -15.47 -17.13
C VAL A 64 3.11 -14.62 -16.97
N PRO A 65 4.25 -15.21 -16.57
CA PRO A 65 5.48 -14.47 -16.35
C PRO A 65 6.01 -13.93 -17.67
N TYR A 66 6.43 -12.66 -17.69
CA TYR A 66 7.19 -12.13 -18.81
C TYR A 66 8.65 -12.61 -18.70
N LEU A 67 9.10 -13.39 -19.68
CA LEU A 67 10.33 -14.20 -19.63
C LEU A 67 11.64 -13.37 -19.45
N VAL A 68 11.58 -12.06 -19.67
CA VAL A 68 12.76 -11.15 -19.62
C VAL A 68 12.66 -10.12 -18.49
N ALA A 69 11.65 -10.22 -17.61
CA ALA A 69 11.46 -9.25 -16.54
C ALA A 69 12.54 -9.40 -15.44
N CYS A 70 13.15 -8.29 -15.03
CA CYS A 70 14.08 -8.24 -13.91
C CYS A 70 13.39 -8.63 -12.59
N ARG A 71 14.08 -9.44 -11.76
CA ARG A 71 13.59 -9.91 -10.47
C ARG A 71 14.59 -9.66 -9.33
N PRO A 72 14.38 -8.64 -8.47
CA PRO A 72 13.45 -7.51 -8.60
C PRO A 72 14.11 -6.31 -9.29
N GLN A 73 13.34 -5.56 -10.08
CA GLN A 73 13.70 -4.20 -10.46
C GLN A 73 13.30 -3.24 -9.32
N ALA A 74 14.09 -2.19 -9.09
CA ALA A 74 13.92 -1.27 -7.96
C ALA A 74 12.49 -0.67 -7.83
N PHE A 75 11.81 -0.41 -8.95
CA PHE A 75 10.45 0.14 -8.95
C PHE A 75 9.37 -0.86 -8.51
N ALA A 76 9.52 -2.16 -8.81
CA ALA A 76 8.61 -3.19 -8.30
C ALA A 76 8.76 -3.39 -6.78
N ALA A 77 9.96 -3.16 -6.24
CA ALA A 77 10.23 -3.24 -4.80
C ALA A 77 9.59 -2.08 -4.01
N ALA A 78 9.51 -0.87 -4.59
CA ALA A 78 8.89 0.29 -3.94
C ALA A 78 7.35 0.30 -4.02
N ALA A 79 6.76 -0.45 -4.96
CA ALA A 79 5.32 -0.48 -5.17
C ALA A 79 4.53 -0.96 -3.95
N LEU A 80 4.94 -2.06 -3.31
CA LEU A 80 4.25 -2.62 -2.14
C LEU A 80 4.34 -1.70 -0.91
N PRO A 81 5.50 -1.14 -0.53
CA PRO A 81 5.57 -0.12 0.51
C PRO A 81 4.71 1.12 0.21
N PHE A 82 4.71 1.63 -1.02
CA PHE A 82 3.92 2.81 -1.39
C PHE A 82 2.40 2.55 -1.41
N LEU A 83 2.01 1.36 -1.85
CA LEU A 83 0.64 0.88 -1.75
C LEU A 83 0.22 0.79 -0.27
N LEU A 84 1.07 0.22 0.59
CA LEU A 84 0.81 0.12 2.02
C LEU A 84 0.67 1.51 2.68
N THR A 85 1.56 2.46 2.40
CA THR A 85 1.43 3.82 2.95
C THR A 85 0.13 4.50 2.50
N SER A 86 -0.32 4.23 1.27
CA SER A 86 -1.63 4.70 0.76
C SER A 86 -2.80 4.05 1.50
N ILE A 87 -2.78 2.73 1.74
CA ILE A 87 -3.78 2.00 2.55
C ILE A 87 -3.89 2.63 3.95
N LEU A 88 -2.74 2.79 4.61
CA LEU A 88 -2.63 3.32 5.97
C LEU A 88 -2.97 4.83 6.05
N GLY A 89 -2.85 5.56 4.95
CA GLY A 89 -3.21 6.97 4.83
C GLY A 89 -2.27 7.89 5.62
N LEU A 90 -0.98 7.61 5.60
CA LEU A 90 0.03 8.39 6.34
C LEU A 90 0.32 9.71 5.63
N ALA A 91 0.19 10.83 6.34
CA ALA A 91 0.61 12.16 5.92
C ALA A 91 1.42 12.82 7.06
N PRO A 92 2.76 12.70 7.06
CA PRO A 92 3.59 13.36 8.07
C PRO A 92 3.65 14.87 7.83
N ASP A 93 3.60 15.65 8.91
CA ASP A 93 3.77 17.10 8.95
C ASP A 93 4.74 17.43 10.10
N ALA A 94 6.02 17.15 9.82
CA ALA A 94 7.09 17.31 10.79
C ALA A 94 7.25 18.75 11.31
N PRO A 95 7.14 19.82 10.49
CA PRO A 95 7.25 21.20 10.98
C PRO A 95 6.20 21.56 12.04
N HIS A 96 5.00 20.99 11.97
CA HIS A 96 3.94 21.21 12.96
C HIS A 96 3.83 20.10 14.01
N GLY A 97 4.78 19.14 14.02
CA GLY A 97 4.77 18.03 14.97
C GLY A 97 3.54 17.14 14.85
N ARG A 98 3.05 16.90 13.63
CA ARG A 98 1.83 16.13 13.37
C ARG A 98 2.06 14.94 12.45
N LEU A 99 1.28 13.89 12.68
CA LEU A 99 1.08 12.80 11.71
C LEU A 99 -0.41 12.67 11.43
N TYR A 100 -0.83 13.01 10.22
CA TYR A 100 -2.19 12.78 9.80
C TYR A 100 -2.39 11.32 9.37
N VAL A 101 -3.48 10.73 9.83
CA VAL A 101 -3.96 9.41 9.39
C VAL A 101 -5.29 9.61 8.66
N VAL A 102 -5.22 9.60 7.33
CA VAL A 102 -6.32 9.92 6.42
C VAL A 102 -7.08 8.66 6.05
N ARG A 103 -8.36 8.57 6.47
CA ARG A 103 -9.31 7.48 6.10
C ARG A 103 -8.65 6.08 6.00
N PRO A 104 -7.97 5.60 7.05
CA PRO A 104 -7.27 4.31 6.97
C PRO A 104 -8.29 3.20 6.71
N ARG A 105 -7.97 2.29 5.79
CA ARG A 105 -8.87 1.17 5.45
C ARG A 105 -8.08 -0.04 4.98
N LEU A 106 -7.84 -0.98 5.88
CA LEU A 106 -7.20 -2.25 5.56
C LEU A 106 -8.10 -3.11 4.65
N PRO A 107 -7.53 -3.85 3.69
CA PRO A 107 -8.25 -4.84 2.89
C PRO A 107 -8.71 -6.03 3.75
N PHE A 108 -9.66 -6.81 3.22
CA PHE A 108 -10.34 -7.88 3.98
C PHE A 108 -9.41 -9.02 4.45
N TRP A 109 -8.28 -9.20 3.77
CA TRP A 109 -7.26 -10.20 4.07
C TRP A 109 -6.18 -9.69 5.03
N LEU A 110 -6.15 -8.40 5.37
CA LEU A 110 -5.14 -7.81 6.25
C LEU A 110 -5.75 -7.42 7.60
N ASP A 111 -5.56 -8.28 8.60
CA ASP A 111 -6.19 -8.12 9.92
C ASP A 111 -5.58 -6.98 10.73
N PHE A 112 -4.25 -6.85 10.67
CA PHE A 112 -3.55 -5.78 11.35
C PHE A 112 -2.25 -5.42 10.65
N VAL A 113 -1.76 -4.21 10.94
CA VAL A 113 -0.44 -3.74 10.54
C VAL A 113 0.20 -3.04 11.72
N ARG A 114 1.38 -3.48 12.13
CA ARG A 114 2.21 -2.77 13.11
C ARG A 114 3.31 -2.01 12.37
N LEU A 115 3.38 -0.71 12.59
CA LEU A 115 4.52 0.13 12.23
C LEU A 115 5.33 0.36 13.50
N SER A 116 6.63 0.06 13.44
CA SER A 116 7.54 0.31 14.55
C SER A 116 8.61 1.30 14.12
N GLY A 117 8.96 2.24 14.99
CA GLY A 117 10.02 3.21 14.73
C GLY A 117 9.73 4.19 13.59
N LEU A 118 8.45 4.51 13.33
CA LEU A 118 8.06 5.50 12.32
C LEU A 118 8.54 6.88 12.76
N ARG A 119 9.50 7.46 12.03
CA ARG A 119 10.07 8.77 12.36
C ARG A 119 9.31 9.90 11.67
N VAL A 120 8.97 10.94 12.44
CA VAL A 120 8.37 12.20 11.97
C VAL A 120 9.06 13.34 12.71
N GLY A 121 9.96 14.06 12.04
CA GLY A 121 10.86 15.00 12.70
C GLY A 121 11.71 14.28 13.77
N GLU A 122 11.75 14.84 14.97
CA GLU A 122 12.50 14.28 16.13
C GLU A 122 11.74 13.16 16.85
N ALA A 123 10.45 12.94 16.53
CA ALA A 123 9.64 11.91 17.16
C ALA A 123 9.74 10.58 16.42
N SER A 124 9.72 9.49 17.19
CA SER A 124 9.52 8.13 16.69
C SER A 124 8.24 7.55 17.29
N LEU A 125 7.41 6.95 16.45
CA LEU A 125 6.13 6.35 16.80
C LEU A 125 6.10 4.84 16.50
N ASP A 126 5.45 4.11 17.39
CA ASP A 126 4.92 2.79 17.08
C ASP A 126 3.39 2.90 16.95
N LEU A 127 2.87 2.44 15.81
CA LEU A 127 1.44 2.43 15.50
C LEU A 127 0.96 1.01 15.25
N ILE A 128 -0.27 0.70 15.66
CA ILE A 128 -0.96 -0.51 15.25
C ILE A 128 -2.29 -0.19 14.60
N TYR A 129 -2.51 -0.74 13.42
CA TYR A 129 -3.77 -0.66 12.68
C TYR A 129 -4.49 -2.00 12.83
N HIS A 130 -5.76 -1.98 13.18
CA HIS A 130 -6.61 -3.16 13.27
C HIS A 130 -7.84 -3.03 12.40
N ARG A 131 -8.16 -4.06 11.64
CA ARG A 131 -9.44 -4.18 10.95
C ARG A 131 -10.53 -4.58 11.95
N ARG A 132 -11.63 -3.83 11.98
CA ARG A 132 -12.83 -4.08 12.79
C ARG A 132 -14.04 -4.02 11.87
N GLY A 133 -14.42 -5.18 11.33
CA GLY A 133 -15.43 -5.27 10.27
C GLY A 133 -14.97 -4.49 9.02
N SER A 134 -15.74 -3.50 8.60
CA SER A 134 -15.42 -2.64 7.45
C SER A 134 -14.54 -1.42 7.79
N ARG A 135 -14.23 -1.21 9.08
CA ARG A 135 -13.47 -0.06 9.57
C ARG A 135 -12.03 -0.47 9.93
N THR A 136 -11.14 0.51 9.91
CA THR A 136 -9.79 0.37 10.48
C THR A 136 -9.61 1.34 11.63
N VAL A 137 -9.15 0.79 12.76
CA VAL A 137 -8.77 1.54 13.95
C VAL A 137 -7.24 1.64 13.96
N VAL A 138 -6.71 2.80 14.36
CA VAL A 138 -5.26 3.03 14.49
C VAL A 138 -4.95 3.42 15.92
N GLU A 139 -4.00 2.78 16.58
CA GLU A 139 -3.63 3.05 17.96
C GLU A 139 -2.14 3.41 18.02
N VAL A 140 -1.81 4.41 18.83
CA VAL A 140 -0.41 4.74 19.15
C VAL A 140 -0.02 3.87 20.33
N ILE A 141 0.96 3.00 20.14
CA ILE A 141 1.40 2.04 21.16
C ILE A 141 2.77 2.40 21.75
N GLY A 142 3.49 3.34 21.14
CA GLY A 142 4.76 3.84 21.64
C GLY A 142 5.15 5.16 20.98
N GLN A 143 5.83 6.03 21.72
CA GLN A 143 6.23 7.35 21.26
C GLN A 143 7.45 7.86 22.03
N THR A 144 8.47 8.36 21.34
CA THR A 144 9.72 8.82 21.96
C THR A 144 9.79 10.32 22.24
N ALA A 145 9.04 11.15 21.50
CA ALA A 145 8.97 12.60 21.68
C ALA A 145 7.57 13.12 21.30
N PRO A 146 7.14 14.31 21.78
CA PRO A 146 5.83 14.87 21.48
C PRO A 146 5.56 15.00 19.97
N LEU A 147 4.42 14.48 19.55
CA LEU A 147 3.92 14.44 18.18
C LEU A 147 2.43 14.10 18.25
N GLU A 148 1.60 14.86 17.55
CA GLU A 148 0.15 14.69 17.53
C GLU A 148 -0.27 13.78 16.36
N VAL A 149 -1.00 12.70 16.65
CA VAL A 149 -1.58 11.83 15.62
C VAL A 149 -3.02 12.25 15.33
N VAL A 150 -3.23 12.86 14.16
CA VAL A 150 -4.52 13.46 13.78
C VAL A 150 -5.26 12.55 12.81
N ARG A 151 -6.39 11.97 13.22
CA ARG A 151 -7.26 11.20 12.31
C ARG A 151 -8.16 12.13 11.52
N THR A 152 -8.13 12.04 10.20
CA THR A 152 -8.86 12.98 9.33
C THR A 152 -9.55 12.30 8.16
N ARG A 153 -10.59 12.97 7.65
CA ARG A 153 -11.31 12.61 6.43
C ARG A 153 -10.80 13.35 5.20
N ARG A 154 -9.81 14.23 5.29
CA ARG A 154 -9.23 14.95 4.14
C ARG A 154 -7.73 15.00 4.29
N TRP A 155 -7.02 14.99 3.16
CA TRP A 155 -5.58 15.23 3.16
C TRP A 155 -5.30 16.66 3.62
N PRO A 156 -4.22 16.91 4.38
CA PRO A 156 -3.76 18.27 4.67
C PRO A 156 -3.45 18.98 3.35
N GLY A 157 -3.74 20.29 3.32
CA GLY A 157 -3.49 21.17 2.17
C GLY A 157 -2.08 21.72 2.13
#